data_AF-A0A8T9SFD7-F1
#
_entry.id   AF-A0A8T9SFD7-F1
#
_cell.length_a   1.000
_cell.length_b   1.000
_cell.length_c   1.000
_cell.angle_alpha   90.00
_cell.angle_beta   90.00
_cell.angle_gamma   90.00
#
_symmetry.space_group_name_H-M   'P 1'
#
loop_
_entity.id
_entity.type
_entity.pdbx_description
1 polymer ?
#
loop_
_entity_poly.entity_id
_entity_poly.type
_entity_poly.pdbx_seq_one_letter_code
_entity_poly.pdbx_strand_id
1 'polypeptide(L)'
;MFGDLDTSFPLHTCPLTGLALNGRASFQPNAMPPSVLYTFEPIGRAVMGLELYLLFSANEQRGWLQPRPDLAGACRAAKERGLGPYIITESVIKEPDNSWPRTFDEKLLHFLRLFYESGGKERKKRTINVLEDFPMAFAQDAEEFHRILEALLDEALLRYDKSSRVQGDWVNGIQAWYHEVLLTP
;
A
#
# COMPACT_ATOMS: atom_id res chain seq x y z
N MET A 1 -30.38 14.10 16.50
CA MET A 1 -30.73 14.61 15.16
C MET A 1 -29.50 15.37 14.67
N PHE A 2 -28.51 14.65 14.15
CA PHE A 2 -27.34 15.29 13.52
C PHE A 2 -27.70 15.40 12.05
N GLY A 3 -27.99 16.63 11.62
CA GLY A 3 -28.19 16.93 10.21
C GLY A 3 -26.94 16.55 9.44
N ASP A 4 -27.18 16.07 8.23
CA ASP A 4 -26.24 15.85 7.13
C ASP A 4 -24.86 16.48 7.41
N LEU A 5 -23.96 15.68 7.99
CA LEU A 5 -22.54 15.93 7.83
C LEU A 5 -22.31 15.75 6.34
N ASP A 6 -22.35 16.86 5.62
CA ASP A 6 -21.97 16.93 4.22
C ASP A 6 -20.48 16.56 4.19
N THR A 7 -20.20 15.27 4.03
CA THR A 7 -18.86 14.68 3.90
C THR A 7 -18.26 15.03 2.53
N SER A 8 -18.52 16.24 2.03
CA SER A 8 -18.29 16.69 0.66
C SER A 8 -16.85 17.12 0.39
N PHE A 9 -15.88 16.42 0.97
CA PHE A 9 -14.50 16.52 0.54
C PHE A 9 -13.95 15.11 0.31
N PRO A 10 -14.33 14.46 -0.80
CA PRO A 10 -13.69 13.22 -1.19
C PRO A 10 -12.22 13.51 -1.44
N LEU A 11 -11.35 12.72 -0.82
CA LEU A 11 -9.96 12.68 -1.24
C LEU A 11 -9.92 12.32 -2.73
N HIS A 12 -9.09 13.00 -3.51
CA HIS A 12 -8.80 12.61 -4.90
C HIS A 12 -7.57 11.71 -4.99
N THR A 13 -6.70 11.82 -3.99
CA THR A 13 -5.41 11.14 -3.86
C THR A 13 -5.38 10.40 -2.54
N CYS A 14 -4.88 9.16 -2.55
CA CYS A 14 -4.67 8.39 -1.34
C CYS A 14 -3.62 9.10 -0.46
N PRO A 15 -3.95 9.48 0.78
CA PRO A 15 -3.01 10.16 1.66
C PRO A 15 -1.87 9.27 2.13
N LEU A 16 -1.99 7.95 1.96
CA LEU A 16 -0.97 6.99 2.37
C LEU A 16 -0.01 6.67 1.22
N THR A 17 -0.51 6.54 0.00
CA THR A 17 0.30 6.09 -1.15
C THR A 17 0.59 7.20 -2.17
N GLY A 18 -0.12 8.33 -2.13
CA GLY A 18 -0.05 9.35 -3.19
C GLY A 18 -0.71 8.93 -4.51
N LEU A 19 -1.33 7.75 -4.57
CA LEU A 19 -2.01 7.27 -5.78
C LEU A 19 -3.36 7.95 -5.96
N ALA A 20 -3.72 8.26 -7.20
CA ALA A 20 -5.04 8.77 -7.53
C ALA A 20 -6.13 7.73 -7.19
N LEU A 21 -7.20 8.20 -6.56
CA LEU A 21 -8.31 7.35 -6.14
C LEU A 21 -9.26 7.06 -7.29
N ASN A 22 -9.59 8.05 -8.15
CA ASN A 22 -10.38 7.87 -9.39
C ASN A 22 -11.60 6.92 -9.24
N GLY A 23 -12.35 7.02 -8.14
CA GLY A 23 -13.53 6.17 -7.87
C GLY A 23 -13.22 4.73 -7.43
N ARG A 24 -11.95 4.38 -7.25
CA ARG A 24 -11.46 3.06 -6.77
C ARG A 24 -11.44 2.92 -5.26
N ALA A 25 -11.82 3.98 -4.54
CA ALA A 25 -11.88 3.99 -3.09
C ALA A 25 -13.31 4.18 -2.60
N SER A 26 -13.62 3.57 -1.46
CA SER A 26 -14.87 3.78 -0.74
C SER A 26 -14.60 4.28 0.68
N PHE A 27 -15.43 5.21 1.13
CA PHE A 27 -15.37 5.81 2.46
C PHE A 27 -16.70 5.60 3.17
N GLN A 28 -16.67 4.97 4.34
CA GLN A 28 -17.85 4.73 5.15
C GLN A 28 -17.67 5.42 6.51
N PRO A 29 -18.42 6.49 6.80
CA PRO A 29 -18.33 7.16 8.09
C PRO A 29 -18.91 6.26 9.20
N ASN A 30 -18.29 6.31 10.37
CA ASN A 30 -18.77 5.70 11.60
C ASN A 30 -18.92 6.79 12.66
N ALA A 31 -20.08 6.85 13.31
CA ALA A 31 -20.41 7.90 14.27
C ALA A 31 -19.72 7.73 15.63
N MET A 32 -19.44 6.49 16.05
CA MET A 32 -18.94 6.20 17.40
C MET A 32 -17.90 5.07 17.41
N PRO A 33 -16.62 5.35 17.74
CA PRO A 33 -16.02 6.70 17.75
C PRO A 33 -16.03 7.33 16.34
N PRO A 34 -16.08 8.67 16.22
CA PRO A 34 -16.02 9.36 14.93
C PRO A 34 -14.81 8.92 14.09
N SER A 35 -15.09 8.19 13.01
CA SER A 35 -14.06 7.58 12.17
C SER A 35 -14.57 7.34 10.75
N VAL A 36 -13.66 7.05 9.84
CA VAL A 36 -13.95 6.69 8.45
C VAL A 36 -13.29 5.35 8.16
N LEU A 37 -14.08 4.35 7.78
CA LEU A 37 -13.56 3.14 7.17
C LEU A 37 -13.24 3.44 5.71
N TYR A 38 -11.95 3.42 5.41
CA TYR A 38 -11.37 3.65 4.11
C TYR A 38 -10.99 2.32 3.46
N THR A 39 -11.46 2.07 2.24
CA THR A 39 -11.09 0.89 1.46
C THR A 39 -10.49 1.33 0.13
N PHE A 40 -9.29 0.86 -0.18
CA PHE A 40 -8.57 1.14 -1.42
C PHE A 40 -7.59 -0.01 -1.70
N GLU A 41 -7.71 -0.64 -2.88
CA GLU A 41 -7.03 -1.91 -3.19
C GLU A 41 -5.52 -1.91 -2.83
N PRO A 42 -4.72 -0.90 -3.21
CA PRO A 42 -3.28 -0.84 -2.91
C PRO A 42 -2.92 -1.03 -1.43
N ILE A 43 -3.77 -0.57 -0.51
CA ILE A 43 -3.53 -0.67 0.94
C ILE A 43 -4.48 -1.65 1.65
N GLY A 44 -5.57 -2.06 1.01
CA GLY A 44 -6.65 -2.82 1.65
C GLY A 44 -7.66 -1.94 2.38
N ARG A 45 -7.83 -2.17 3.69
CA ARG A 45 -8.83 -1.49 4.53
C ARG A 45 -8.15 -0.84 5.72
N ALA A 46 -8.51 0.41 6.01
CA ALA A 46 -8.03 1.16 7.16
C ALA A 46 -9.18 1.88 7.85
N VAL A 47 -9.11 2.01 9.18
CA VAL A 47 -9.99 2.88 9.97
C VAL A 47 -9.19 4.11 10.36
N MET A 48 -9.69 5.28 9.98
CA MET A 48 -9.05 6.55 10.24
C MET A 48 -9.95 7.40 11.15
N GLY A 49 -9.39 8.03 12.18
CA GLY A 49 -10.14 9.01 12.97
C GLY A 49 -10.66 10.15 12.10
N LEU A 50 -11.88 10.65 12.36
CA LEU A 50 -12.51 11.68 11.52
C LEU A 50 -11.65 12.95 11.40
N GLU A 51 -11.07 13.42 12.51
CA GLU A 51 -10.15 14.58 12.54
C GLU A 51 -8.95 14.40 11.62
N LEU A 52 -8.35 13.20 11.62
CA LEU A 52 -7.22 12.88 10.77
C LEU A 52 -7.61 12.83 9.29
N TYR A 53 -8.79 12.26 9.00
CA TYR A 53 -9.33 12.26 7.64
C TYR A 53 -9.53 13.69 7.12
N LEU A 54 -10.12 14.56 7.93
CA LEU A 54 -10.32 15.97 7.58
C LEU A 54 -8.99 16.71 7.40
N LEU A 55 -7.98 16.42 8.22
CA LEU A 55 -6.64 16.97 8.06
C LEU A 55 -6.01 16.59 6.71
N PHE A 56 -6.09 15.32 6.32
CA PHE A 56 -5.59 14.89 5.01
C PHE A 56 -6.32 15.55 3.85
N SER A 57 -7.65 15.65 3.95
CA SER A 57 -8.47 16.31 2.94
C SER A 57 -8.12 17.79 2.78
N ALA A 58 -7.95 18.50 3.90
CA ALA A 58 -7.53 19.91 3.89
C ALA A 58 -6.11 20.10 3.32
N ASN A 59 -5.19 19.18 3.62
CA ASN A 59 -3.83 19.22 3.07
C ASN A 59 -3.81 18.96 1.56
N GLU A 60 -4.64 18.04 1.05
CA GLU A 60 -4.78 17.80 -0.39
C GLU A 60 -5.26 19.06 -1.12
N GLN A 61 -6.32 19.71 -0.62
CA GLN A 61 -6.85 20.93 -1.24
C GLN A 61 -5.83 22.07 -1.32
N ARG A 62 -4.87 22.10 -0.39
CA ARG A 62 -3.78 23.09 -0.35
C ARG A 62 -2.57 22.67 -1.18
N GLY A 63 -2.56 21.46 -1.74
CA GLY A 63 -1.40 20.89 -2.42
C GLY A 63 -0.25 20.53 -1.48
N TRP A 64 -0.53 20.33 -0.19
CA TRP A 64 0.45 20.00 0.85
C TRP A 64 0.39 18.54 1.31
N LEU A 65 -0.38 17.71 0.60
CA LEU A 65 -0.50 16.31 0.93
C LEU A 65 0.85 15.62 0.77
N GLN A 66 1.42 15.15 1.89
CA GLN A 66 2.59 14.30 1.90
C GLN A 66 2.17 12.85 2.13
N PRO A 67 2.40 11.95 1.16
CA PRO A 67 2.11 10.54 1.32
C PRO A 67 2.82 9.92 2.53
N ARG A 68 2.15 8.94 3.14
CA ARG A 68 2.66 8.15 4.28
C ARG A 68 2.85 6.68 3.89
N PRO A 69 3.92 6.35 3.13
CA PRO A 69 4.14 4.99 2.63
C PRO A 69 4.37 3.97 3.75
N ASP A 70 4.87 4.42 4.90
CA ASP A 70 4.97 3.63 6.13
C ASP A 70 3.60 3.12 6.61
N LEU A 71 2.62 4.01 6.65
CA LEU A 71 1.23 3.66 6.99
C LEU A 71 0.57 2.82 5.90
N ALA A 72 0.87 3.11 4.62
CA ALA A 72 0.39 2.30 3.51
C ALA A 72 0.88 0.84 3.64
N GLY A 73 2.16 0.65 3.99
CA GLY A 73 2.74 -0.66 4.22
C GLY A 73 2.12 -1.38 5.40
N ALA A 74 1.87 -0.69 6.51
CA ALA A 74 1.18 -1.27 7.67
C ALA A 74 -0.25 -1.76 7.32
N CYS A 75 -0.99 -0.95 6.56
CA CYS A 75 -2.32 -1.33 6.06
C CYS A 75 -2.24 -2.53 5.11
N ARG A 76 -1.29 -2.51 4.16
CA ARG A 76 -1.13 -3.59 3.19
C ARG A 76 -0.69 -4.89 3.87
N ALA A 77 0.22 -4.84 4.82
CA ALA A 77 0.63 -6.01 5.60
C ALA A 77 -0.54 -6.62 6.39
N ALA A 78 -1.44 -5.79 6.95
CA ALA A 78 -2.65 -6.29 7.60
C ALA A 78 -3.57 -7.01 6.60
N LYS A 79 -3.79 -6.44 5.41
CA LYS A 79 -4.57 -7.07 4.31
C LYS A 79 -3.98 -8.42 3.91
N GLU A 80 -2.68 -8.48 3.62
CA GLU A 80 -2.00 -9.69 3.14
C GLU A 80 -2.01 -10.83 4.17
N ARG A 81 -2.01 -10.49 5.46
CA ARG A 81 -2.11 -11.45 6.57
C ARG A 81 -3.55 -11.84 6.93
N GLY A 82 -4.55 -11.34 6.20
CA GLY A 82 -5.96 -11.59 6.48
C GLY A 82 -6.44 -11.00 7.82
N LEU A 83 -5.76 -9.96 8.32
CA LEU A 83 -6.17 -9.24 9.51
C LEU A 83 -7.32 -8.27 9.20
N GLY A 84 -7.98 -7.78 10.25
CA GLY A 84 -8.98 -6.73 10.13
C GLY A 84 -8.39 -5.40 9.62
N PRO A 85 -9.24 -4.40 9.36
CA PRO A 85 -8.79 -3.07 8.94
C PRO A 85 -7.74 -2.49 9.88
N TYR A 86 -6.66 -1.94 9.32
CA TYR A 86 -5.61 -1.32 10.13
C TYR A 86 -6.11 0.01 10.73
N ILE A 87 -5.90 0.24 12.02
CA ILE A 87 -6.40 1.43 12.71
C ILE A 87 -5.30 2.50 12.69
N ILE A 88 -5.55 3.61 12.01
CA ILE A 88 -4.65 4.75 11.94
C ILE A 88 -5.08 5.76 13.00
N THR A 89 -4.29 5.84 14.07
CA THR A 89 -4.46 6.80 15.16
C THR A 89 -3.45 7.93 15.06
N GLU A 90 -3.69 9.02 15.78
CA GLU A 90 -2.72 10.12 15.91
C GLU A 90 -1.40 9.65 16.54
N SER A 91 -1.45 8.68 17.48
CA SER A 91 -0.25 8.11 18.08
C SER A 91 0.64 7.40 17.06
N VAL A 92 0.05 6.59 16.17
CA VAL A 92 0.78 5.88 15.10
C VAL A 92 1.44 6.88 14.12
N ILE A 93 0.84 8.05 13.92
CA ILE A 93 1.41 9.11 13.08
C ILE A 93 2.63 9.76 13.71
N LYS A 94 2.56 10.05 15.01
CA LYS A 94 3.62 10.73 15.78
C LYS A 94 4.78 9.79 16.09
N GLU A 95 4.46 8.54 16.40
CA GLU A 95 5.41 7.50 16.80
C GLU A 95 5.16 6.26 15.94
N PRO A 96 5.71 6.22 14.72
CA PRO A 96 5.64 5.03 13.88
C PRO A 96 6.30 3.84 14.58
N ASP A 97 5.73 2.66 14.39
CA ASP A 97 6.27 1.43 14.98
C ASP A 97 7.73 1.22 14.55
N ASN A 98 8.62 0.99 15.53
CA ASN A 98 10.04 0.74 15.26
C ASN A 98 10.29 -0.61 14.58
N SER A 99 9.30 -1.50 14.56
CA SER A 99 9.36 -2.78 13.85
C SER A 99 9.08 -2.65 12.34
N TRP A 100 8.63 -1.49 11.86
CA TRP A 100 8.40 -1.30 10.43
C TRP A 100 9.71 -1.18 9.67
N PRO A 101 9.82 -1.82 8.48
CA PRO A 101 11.00 -1.72 7.65
C PRO A 101 11.31 -0.27 7.25
N ARG A 102 12.55 0.17 7.45
CA ARG A 102 13.00 1.53 7.11
C ARG A 102 14.13 1.51 6.09
N THR A 103 15.08 0.59 6.24
CA THR A 103 16.19 0.43 5.31
C THR A 103 15.78 -0.42 4.10
N PHE A 104 16.56 -0.31 3.01
CA PHE A 104 16.31 -1.09 1.80
C PHE A 104 16.34 -2.61 2.08
N ASP A 105 17.33 -3.08 2.83
CA ASP A 105 17.48 -4.50 3.19
C ASP A 105 16.33 -4.99 4.09
N GLU A 106 15.88 -4.17 5.05
CA GLU A 106 14.72 -4.48 5.88
C GLU A 106 13.45 -4.63 5.04
N LYS A 107 13.26 -3.76 4.04
CA LYS A 107 12.10 -3.81 3.13
C LYS A 107 12.13 -5.04 2.23
N LEU A 108 13.31 -5.40 1.73
CA LEU A 108 13.54 -6.62 0.95
C LEU A 108 13.19 -7.87 1.76
N LEU A 109 13.74 -7.99 2.98
CA LEU A 109 13.45 -9.10 3.89
C LEU A 109 11.97 -9.15 4.28
N HIS A 110 11.37 -7.99 4.54
CA HIS A 110 9.94 -7.90 4.83
C HIS A 110 9.10 -8.41 3.66
N PHE A 111 9.38 -7.96 2.44
CA PHE A 111 8.66 -8.38 1.25
C PHE A 111 8.73 -9.89 1.06
N LEU A 112 9.93 -10.49 1.15
CA LEU A 112 10.09 -11.94 1.06
C LEU A 112 9.29 -12.69 2.12
N ARG A 113 9.35 -12.23 3.37
CA ARG A 113 8.60 -12.83 4.47
C ARG A 113 7.10 -12.73 4.23
N LEU A 114 6.61 -11.57 3.81
CA LEU A 114 5.20 -11.37 3.48
C LEU A 114 4.75 -12.25 2.33
N PHE A 115 5.58 -12.36 1.28
CA PHE A 115 5.32 -13.22 0.13
C PHE A 115 5.28 -14.70 0.52
N TYR A 116 6.21 -15.14 1.37
CA TYR A 116 6.23 -16.50 1.93
C TYR A 116 4.97 -16.79 2.76
N GLU A 117 4.60 -15.88 3.66
CA GLU A 117 3.43 -15.98 4.54
C GLU A 117 2.09 -15.96 3.76
N SER A 118 2.02 -15.24 2.64
CA SER A 118 0.80 -15.05 1.82
C SER A 118 0.57 -16.13 0.74
N GLY A 119 1.25 -17.28 0.84
CA GLY A 119 1.07 -18.42 -0.06
C GLY A 119 2.33 -18.83 -0.82
N GLY A 120 3.41 -18.07 -0.71
CA GLY A 120 4.68 -18.36 -1.38
C GLY A 120 5.29 -19.70 -0.95
N LYS A 121 5.10 -20.10 0.31
CA LYS A 121 5.57 -21.41 0.82
C LYS A 121 4.90 -22.60 0.12
N GLU A 122 3.66 -22.45 -0.34
CA GLU A 122 2.95 -23.44 -1.17
C GLU A 122 3.25 -23.28 -2.67
N ARG A 123 4.25 -22.48 -3.04
CA ARG A 123 4.60 -22.15 -4.44
C ARG A 123 3.42 -21.55 -5.19
N LYS A 124 2.63 -20.72 -4.51
CA LYS A 124 1.58 -19.93 -5.16
C LYS A 124 2.21 -18.82 -5.98
N LYS A 125 1.82 -18.75 -7.26
CA LYS A 125 2.20 -17.67 -8.18
C LYS A 125 1.45 -16.38 -7.84
N ARG A 126 2.09 -15.23 -8.05
CA ARG A 126 1.48 -13.91 -7.86
C ARG A 126 1.82 -12.97 -9.00
N THR A 127 0.82 -12.28 -9.54
CA THR A 127 1.06 -11.11 -10.40
C THR A 127 1.26 -9.88 -9.51
N ILE A 128 2.34 -9.14 -9.76
CA ILE A 128 2.68 -7.92 -9.03
C ILE A 128 2.52 -6.73 -9.97
N ASN A 129 1.73 -5.74 -9.56
CA ASN A 129 1.65 -4.42 -10.19
C ASN A 129 2.59 -3.46 -9.45
N VAL A 130 3.75 -3.16 -9.99
CA VAL A 130 4.76 -2.32 -9.30
C VAL A 130 4.23 -0.94 -8.93
N LEU A 131 3.35 -0.38 -9.76
CA LEU A 131 2.79 0.95 -9.55
C LEU A 131 1.82 1.02 -8.36
N GLU A 132 1.29 -0.13 -7.93
CA GLU A 132 0.21 -0.19 -6.94
C GLU A 132 0.52 -1.07 -5.73
N ASP A 133 1.33 -2.11 -5.92
CA ASP A 133 1.69 -3.09 -4.89
C ASP A 133 2.93 -2.69 -4.08
N PHE A 134 3.55 -1.54 -4.37
CA PHE A 134 4.70 -1.03 -3.61
C PHE A 134 4.51 -0.98 -2.08
N PRO A 135 3.29 -0.76 -1.52
CA PRO A 135 3.09 -0.84 -0.07
C PRO A 135 3.39 -2.23 0.51
N MET A 136 3.33 -3.30 -0.28
CA MET A 136 3.68 -4.65 0.19
C MET A 136 5.10 -4.75 0.74
N ALA A 137 6.01 -3.93 0.25
CA ALA A 137 7.41 -3.91 0.69
C ALA A 137 7.72 -2.74 1.63
N PHE A 138 6.73 -1.96 2.08
CA PHE A 138 6.97 -0.66 2.74
C PHE A 138 7.83 0.28 1.87
N ALA A 139 7.77 0.13 0.54
CA ALA A 139 8.49 1.01 -0.37
C ALA A 139 7.86 2.41 -0.36
N GLN A 140 8.68 3.43 -0.58
CA GLN A 140 8.26 4.83 -0.65
C GLN A 140 7.36 5.08 -1.86
N ASP A 141 7.68 4.42 -2.96
CA ASP A 141 7.01 4.54 -4.25
C ASP A 141 7.27 3.30 -5.12
N ALA A 142 6.76 3.35 -6.35
CA ALA A 142 6.94 2.32 -7.36
C ALA A 142 8.40 2.13 -7.79
N GLU A 143 9.23 3.17 -7.76
CA GLU A 143 10.63 3.09 -8.19
C GLU A 143 11.47 2.33 -7.16
N GLU A 144 11.31 2.63 -5.88
CA GLU A 144 11.96 1.85 -4.82
C GLU A 144 11.47 0.39 -4.84
N PHE A 145 10.18 0.15 -5.06
CA PHE A 145 9.67 -1.21 -5.14
C PHE A 145 10.21 -1.99 -6.34
N HIS A 146 10.33 -1.35 -7.49
CA HIS A 146 10.97 -1.94 -8.66
C HIS A 146 12.40 -2.40 -8.33
N ARG A 147 13.20 -1.53 -7.70
CA ARG A 147 14.56 -1.86 -7.27
C ARG A 147 14.61 -3.02 -6.27
N ILE A 148 13.65 -3.10 -5.34
CA ILE A 148 13.53 -4.25 -4.42
C ILE A 148 13.29 -5.54 -5.20
N LEU A 149 12.38 -5.53 -6.18
CA LEU A 149 12.11 -6.72 -7.00
C LEU A 149 13.32 -7.11 -7.84
N GLU A 150 14.01 -6.15 -8.45
CA GLU A 150 15.24 -6.42 -9.22
C GLU A 150 16.33 -7.03 -8.35
N ALA A 151 16.60 -6.48 -7.17
CA ALA A 151 17.57 -7.05 -6.24
C ALA A 151 17.26 -8.51 -5.88
N LEU A 152 15.98 -8.80 -5.59
CA LEU A 152 15.53 -10.16 -5.28
C LEU A 152 15.61 -11.14 -6.45
N LEU A 153 15.45 -10.65 -7.68
CA LEU A 153 15.60 -11.44 -8.89
C LEU A 153 17.08 -11.71 -9.20
N ASP A 154 17.94 -10.71 -9.02
CA ASP A 154 19.38 -10.83 -9.22
C ASP A 154 20.02 -11.78 -8.21
N GLU A 155 19.53 -11.77 -6.96
CA GLU A 155 19.90 -12.74 -5.92
C GLU A 155 19.26 -14.13 -6.11
N ALA A 156 18.45 -14.31 -7.15
CA ALA A 156 17.70 -15.52 -7.46
C ALA A 156 16.75 -15.98 -6.33
N LEU A 157 16.36 -15.10 -5.42
CA LEU A 157 15.37 -15.37 -4.36
C LEU A 157 13.94 -15.37 -4.90
N LEU A 158 13.71 -14.61 -5.97
CA LEU A 158 12.49 -14.64 -6.77
C LEU A 158 12.76 -15.13 -8.18
N ARG A 159 11.69 -15.57 -8.82
CA ARG A 159 11.59 -15.75 -10.28
C ARG A 159 10.18 -15.40 -10.72
N TYR A 160 10.00 -15.07 -11.98
CA TYR A 160 8.69 -14.77 -12.54
C TYR A 160 8.58 -15.33 -13.96
N ASP A 161 7.35 -15.54 -14.44
CA ASP A 161 7.17 -15.95 -15.83
C ASP A 161 7.38 -14.73 -16.74
N LYS A 162 8.40 -14.82 -17.59
CA LYS A 162 8.76 -13.80 -18.58
C LYS A 162 7.90 -13.92 -19.84
N SER A 163 6.75 -14.60 -19.78
CA SER A 163 5.89 -14.92 -20.93
C SER A 163 5.59 -13.66 -21.74
N SER A 164 6.30 -13.53 -22.88
CA SER A 164 6.20 -12.51 -23.91
C SER A 164 5.86 -11.09 -23.41
N ARG A 165 6.90 -10.25 -23.21
CA ARG A 165 6.80 -8.78 -23.02
C ARG A 165 5.55 -8.23 -23.70
N VAL A 166 4.51 -7.96 -22.91
CA VAL A 166 3.29 -7.38 -23.46
C VAL A 166 3.62 -5.92 -23.70
N GLN A 167 3.19 -5.38 -24.85
CA GLN A 167 3.44 -4.00 -25.26
C GLN A 167 2.68 -3.06 -24.30
N GLY A 168 3.26 -2.78 -23.14
CA GLY A 168 2.62 -2.11 -22.00
C GLY A 168 3.31 -2.34 -20.64
N ASP A 169 4.24 -3.29 -20.55
CA ASP A 169 4.88 -3.66 -19.27
C ASP A 169 5.88 -2.64 -18.73
N TRP A 170 6.18 -1.56 -19.44
CA TRP A 170 7.16 -0.55 -19.02
C TRP A 170 6.53 0.84 -18.99
N VAL A 171 6.62 1.51 -17.85
CA VAL A 171 6.16 2.89 -17.64
C VAL A 171 7.32 3.69 -17.08
N ASN A 172 7.76 4.72 -17.81
CA ASN A 172 8.87 5.60 -17.41
C ASN A 172 10.17 4.86 -17.03
N GLY A 173 10.48 3.75 -17.71
CA GLY A 173 11.69 2.95 -17.44
C GLY A 173 11.55 1.95 -16.29
N ILE A 174 10.37 1.84 -15.67
CA ILE A 174 10.05 0.84 -14.63
C ILE A 174 9.21 -0.27 -15.26
N GLN A 175 9.54 -1.53 -14.98
CA GLN A 175 8.66 -2.64 -15.33
C GLN A 175 7.41 -2.59 -14.43
N ALA A 176 6.27 -2.22 -15.01
CA ALA A 176 4.99 -2.05 -14.32
C ALA A 176 4.40 -3.36 -13.81
N TRP A 177 4.66 -4.47 -14.51
CA TRP A 177 4.06 -5.78 -14.20
C TRP A 177 5.08 -6.90 -14.16
N TYR A 178 5.04 -7.69 -13.08
CA TYR A 178 5.73 -8.97 -12.97
C TYR A 178 4.69 -10.07 -12.86
N HIS A 179 4.54 -10.87 -13.90
CA HIS A 179 3.54 -11.93 -13.96
C HIS A 179 4.05 -13.22 -13.34
N GLU A 180 3.18 -13.91 -12.61
CA GLU A 180 3.47 -15.24 -12.05
C GLU A 180 4.77 -15.32 -11.21
N VAL A 181 5.05 -14.28 -10.42
CA VAL A 181 6.16 -14.24 -9.46
C VAL A 181 6.05 -15.38 -8.46
N LEU A 182 7.18 -15.97 -8.12
CA LEU A 182 7.35 -17.13 -7.26
C LEU A 182 8.64 -17.00 -6.44
N LEU A 183 8.63 -17.54 -5.23
CA LEU A 183 9.86 -17.81 -4.50
C LEU A 183 10.65 -18.93 -5.20
N THR A 184 11.96 -18.78 -5.23
CA THR A 184 12.86 -19.85 -5.65
C THR A 184 12.95 -20.91 -4.52
N PRO A 185 13.03 -22.21 -4.87
CA PRO A 185 13.16 -23.30 -3.89
C PRO A 185 14.44 -23.26 -3.07
#